data_AF-A0A2X2T669-F1
#
_entry.id   AF-A0A2X2T669-F1
#
_cell.length_a   1.000
_cell.length_b   1.000
_cell.length_c   1.000
_cell.angle_alpha   90.00
_cell.angle_beta   90.00
_cell.angle_gamma   90.00
#
_symmetry.space_group_name_H-M   'P 1'
#
loop_
_entity.id
_entity.type
_entity.pdbx_description
1 polymer ?
#
loop_
_entity_poly.entity_id
_entity_poly.type
_entity_poly.pdbx_seq_one_letter_code
_entity_poly.pdbx_strand_id
1 'polypeptide(L)'
;MYDRYDGLIFDMDGTILDTEPTHRKAWHETLGRYGMSFDEQAMVALNGAPSWKIAAAIIESHNADLDPHSLAAEKTVAVRAMLLDTVRPLPLIEVVKAWHGRRPMSVGTGSESDIAEALLKHLGLRQYFAAVVAADHVKHHKPAPDTFLRCAELMGVAPEKCVVFEDADFGLQAGAQCGNGCRGRALTVSDTLSLLSLFTSSFLSATLLPGSSEAVLVALLVAGSGPVSVLVIIATIGNSLGGMTNVILGAFSRSVYNRAGRGKRPTG
;
A
#
# COMPACT_ATOMS: atom_id res chain seq x y z
N MET A 1 9.53 10.43 10.52
CA MET A 1 9.38 10.74 9.07
C MET A 1 8.09 11.49 8.78
N TYR A 2 6.96 11.12 9.41
CA TYR A 2 5.68 11.81 9.24
C TYR A 2 5.36 12.83 10.35
N ASP A 3 6.29 13.05 11.28
CA ASP A 3 6.12 13.93 12.45
C ASP A 3 5.82 15.40 12.09
N ARG A 4 6.18 15.81 10.87
CA ARG A 4 5.92 17.16 10.33
C ARG A 4 4.47 17.36 9.87
N TYR A 5 3.69 16.29 9.78
CA TYR A 5 2.30 16.30 9.36
C TYR A 5 1.39 16.17 10.58
N ASP A 6 0.24 16.85 10.50
CA ASP A 6 -0.74 16.89 11.57
C ASP A 6 -1.88 15.89 11.32
N GLY A 7 -2.03 15.37 10.09
CA GLY A 7 -3.01 14.35 9.72
C GLY A 7 -2.54 13.42 8.60
N LEU A 8 -3.01 12.18 8.61
CA LEU A 8 -2.66 11.17 7.61
C LEU A 8 -3.94 10.69 6.89
N ILE A 9 -3.92 10.73 5.56
CA ILE A 9 -5.04 10.31 4.71
C ILE A 9 -4.58 9.12 3.88
N PHE A 10 -5.32 8.02 3.94
CA PHE A 10 -5.00 6.80 3.21
C PHE A 10 -6.06 6.57 2.14
N ASP A 11 -5.67 6.35 0.88
CA ASP A 11 -6.55 5.62 -0.02
C ASP A 11 -6.73 4.17 0.46
N MET A 12 -7.81 3.53 0.03
CA MET A 12 -8.18 2.18 0.42
C MET A 12 -7.65 1.12 -0.54
N ASP A 13 -8.02 1.25 -1.82
CA ASP A 13 -7.98 0.20 -2.84
C ASP A 13 -6.61 0.21 -3.52
N GLY A 14 -5.81 -0.85 -3.35
CA GLY A 14 -4.42 -0.87 -3.84
C GLY A 14 -3.42 -0.16 -2.93
N THR A 15 -3.90 0.64 -1.97
CA THR A 15 -3.05 1.35 -1.00
C THR A 15 -2.95 0.65 0.37
N ILE A 16 -4.05 0.50 1.12
CA ILE A 16 -4.05 -0.24 2.41
C ILE A 16 -4.71 -1.60 2.33
N LEU A 17 -5.52 -1.86 1.29
CA LEU A 17 -6.19 -3.13 1.03
C LEU A 17 -5.87 -3.62 -0.39
N ASP A 18 -5.57 -4.91 -0.51
CA ASP A 18 -5.37 -5.59 -1.79
C ASP A 18 -6.72 -5.97 -2.40
N THR A 19 -7.32 -5.05 -3.16
CA THR A 19 -8.65 -5.22 -3.78
C THR A 19 -8.57 -5.47 -5.29
N GLU A 20 -7.42 -5.26 -5.93
CA GLU A 20 -7.24 -5.46 -7.37
C GLU A 20 -7.55 -6.89 -7.84
N PRO A 21 -7.13 -7.97 -7.15
CA PRO A 21 -7.45 -9.33 -7.58
C PRO A 21 -8.96 -9.59 -7.61
N THR A 22 -9.68 -9.07 -6.62
CA THR A 22 -11.15 -9.16 -6.55
C THR A 22 -11.80 -8.41 -7.69
N HIS A 23 -11.34 -7.20 -8.00
CA HIS A 23 -11.86 -6.38 -9.10
C HIS A 23 -11.62 -7.05 -10.45
N ARG A 24 -10.42 -7.62 -10.65
CA ARG A 24 -10.05 -8.37 -11.86
C ARG A 24 -10.91 -9.60 -12.05
N LYS A 25 -11.16 -10.36 -10.97
CA LYS A 25 -12.05 -11.53 -11.00
C LYS A 25 -13.49 -11.12 -11.33
N ALA A 26 -14.00 -10.06 -10.70
CA ALA A 26 -15.34 -9.56 -10.96
C ALA A 26 -15.53 -9.09 -12.42
N TRP A 27 -14.52 -8.45 -13.01
CA TRP A 27 -14.55 -8.11 -14.43
C TRP A 27 -14.61 -9.36 -15.31
N HIS A 28 -13.77 -10.36 -15.07
CA HIS A 28 -13.81 -11.62 -15.81
C HIS A 28 -15.18 -12.31 -15.73
N GLU A 29 -15.76 -12.41 -14.53
CA GLU A 29 -17.07 -13.02 -14.34
C GLU A 29 -18.20 -12.24 -15.03
N THR A 30 -18.13 -10.92 -15.02
CA THR A 30 -19.16 -10.06 -15.62
C THR A 30 -19.07 -10.11 -17.14
N LEU A 31 -17.88 -9.93 -17.71
CA LEU A 31 -17.65 -9.88 -19.15
C LEU A 31 -17.84 -11.25 -19.82
N GLY A 32 -17.50 -12.34 -19.12
CA GLY A 32 -17.69 -13.70 -19.61
C GLY A 32 -19.14 -14.03 -19.97
N ARG A 33 -20.12 -13.39 -19.32
CA ARG A 33 -21.56 -13.54 -19.64
C ARG A 33 -21.93 -12.99 -21.02
N TYR A 34 -21.14 -12.04 -21.50
CA TYR A 34 -21.32 -11.38 -22.79
C TYR A 34 -20.36 -11.91 -23.86
N GLY A 35 -19.54 -12.93 -23.54
CA GLY A 35 -18.47 -13.40 -24.41
C GLY A 35 -17.36 -12.36 -24.65
N MET A 36 -17.29 -11.33 -23.80
CA MET A 36 -16.25 -10.30 -23.85
C MET A 36 -15.10 -10.66 -22.91
N SER A 37 -13.93 -10.09 -23.17
CA SER A 37 -12.79 -10.14 -22.27
C SER A 37 -12.18 -8.75 -22.13
N PHE A 38 -11.13 -8.62 -21.34
CA PHE A 38 -10.35 -7.40 -21.30
C PHE A 38 -8.87 -7.75 -21.24
N ASP A 39 -8.03 -6.91 -21.84
CA ASP A 39 -6.60 -7.02 -21.69
C ASP A 39 -6.19 -6.39 -20.34
N GLU A 40 -5.60 -7.20 -19.47
CA GLU A 40 -5.12 -6.76 -18.16
C GLU A 40 -4.04 -5.68 -18.28
N GLN A 41 -3.24 -5.67 -19.35
CA GLN A 41 -2.20 -4.67 -19.55
C GLN A 41 -2.80 -3.32 -19.97
N ALA A 42 -3.81 -3.32 -20.83
CA ALA A 42 -4.57 -2.12 -21.18
C ALA A 42 -5.31 -1.52 -19.98
N MET A 43 -5.72 -2.36 -19.03
CA MET A 43 -6.37 -1.94 -17.77
C MET A 43 -5.45 -1.11 -16.87
N VAL A 44 -4.13 -1.30 -16.92
CA VAL A 44 -3.18 -0.52 -16.12
C VAL A 44 -3.31 0.98 -16.42
N ALA A 45 -3.55 1.36 -17.68
CA ALA A 45 -3.76 2.75 -18.08
C ALA A 45 -5.09 3.34 -17.57
N LEU A 46 -6.01 2.48 -17.13
CA LEU A 46 -7.31 2.83 -16.56
C LEU A 46 -7.36 2.56 -15.05
N ASN A 47 -6.22 2.25 -14.40
CA ASN A 47 -6.18 2.06 -12.96
C ASN A 47 -6.65 3.33 -12.23
N GLY A 48 -7.53 3.14 -11.24
CA GLY A 48 -8.18 4.23 -10.52
C GLY A 48 -9.29 4.95 -11.29
N ALA A 49 -9.58 4.58 -12.55
CA ALA A 49 -10.71 5.14 -13.29
C ALA A 49 -12.06 4.65 -12.72
N PRO A 50 -13.13 5.46 -12.80
CA PRO A 50 -14.47 5.01 -12.50
C PRO A 50 -14.85 3.76 -13.31
N SER A 51 -15.52 2.79 -12.68
CA SER A 51 -15.86 1.51 -13.31
C SER A 51 -16.65 1.67 -14.62
N TRP A 52 -17.47 2.72 -14.76
CA TRP A 52 -18.20 3.01 -16.01
C TRP A 52 -17.28 3.43 -17.16
N LYS A 53 -16.14 4.10 -16.90
CA LYS A 53 -15.15 4.44 -17.94
C LYS A 53 -14.45 3.18 -18.44
N ILE A 54 -14.12 2.27 -17.51
CA ILE A 54 -13.56 0.96 -17.85
C ILE A 54 -14.57 0.17 -18.69
N ALA A 55 -15.83 0.11 -18.26
CA ALA A 55 -16.92 -0.52 -19.02
C ALA A 55 -17.02 0.07 -20.44
N ALA A 56 -17.02 1.41 -20.57
CA ALA A 56 -17.12 2.08 -21.87
C ALA A 56 -15.97 1.69 -22.81
N ALA A 57 -14.73 1.69 -22.30
CA ALA A 57 -13.56 1.27 -23.09
C ALA A 57 -13.64 -0.20 -23.53
N ILE A 58 -14.14 -1.09 -22.66
CA ILE A 58 -14.30 -2.51 -23.00
C ILE A 58 -15.40 -2.68 -24.06
N ILE A 59 -16.55 -2.02 -23.89
CA ILE A 59 -17.68 -2.06 -24.83
C ILE A 59 -17.23 -1.57 -26.21
N GLU A 60 -16.49 -0.46 -26.26
CA GLU A 60 -15.92 0.09 -27.49
C GLU A 60 -14.96 -0.91 -28.15
N SER A 61 -14.03 -1.51 -27.40
CA SER A 61 -13.07 -2.48 -27.94
C SER A 61 -13.72 -3.75 -28.52
N HIS A 62 -14.93 -4.09 -28.08
CA HIS A 62 -15.68 -5.26 -28.54
C HIS A 62 -16.78 -4.93 -29.55
N ASN A 63 -16.98 -3.64 -29.88
CA ASN A 63 -18.11 -3.16 -30.68
C ASN A 63 -19.46 -3.68 -30.13
N ALA A 64 -19.62 -3.72 -28.81
CA ALA A 64 -20.83 -4.19 -28.16
C ALA A 64 -21.87 -3.06 -28.04
N ASP A 65 -23.15 -3.43 -28.04
CA ASP A 65 -24.26 -2.51 -27.77
C ASP A 65 -24.75 -2.72 -26.34
N LEU A 66 -23.99 -2.17 -25.38
CA LEU A 66 -24.28 -2.24 -23.95
C LEU A 66 -24.19 -0.86 -23.33
N ASP A 67 -24.95 -0.63 -22.27
CA ASP A 67 -24.82 0.56 -21.45
C ASP A 67 -23.63 0.43 -20.47
N PRO A 68 -22.63 1.32 -20.51
CA PRO A 68 -21.47 1.25 -19.62
C PRO A 68 -21.81 1.34 -18.13
N HIS A 69 -22.88 2.06 -17.77
CA HIS A 69 -23.30 2.19 -16.38
C HIS A 69 -23.91 0.89 -15.85
N SER A 70 -24.74 0.24 -16.66
CA SER A 70 -25.35 -1.05 -16.35
C SER A 70 -24.28 -2.14 -16.20
N LEU A 71 -23.31 -2.20 -17.12
CA LEU A 71 -22.20 -3.15 -17.04
C LEU A 71 -21.32 -2.92 -15.79
N ALA A 72 -21.04 -1.65 -15.46
CA ALA A 72 -20.32 -1.30 -14.25
C ALA A 72 -21.10 -1.69 -12.97
N ALA A 73 -22.42 -1.50 -12.96
CA ALA A 73 -23.28 -1.89 -11.84
C ALA A 73 -23.28 -3.42 -11.64
N GLU A 74 -23.38 -4.21 -12.71
CA GLU A 74 -23.26 -5.67 -12.66
C GLU A 74 -21.92 -6.11 -12.08
N LYS A 75 -20.83 -5.50 -12.52
CA LYS A 75 -19.50 -5.75 -11.96
C LYS A 75 -19.42 -5.39 -10.49
N THR A 76 -20.04 -4.30 -10.06
CA THR A 76 -20.09 -3.91 -8.64
C THR A 76 -20.82 -4.94 -7.79
N VAL A 77 -21.90 -5.55 -8.30
CA VAL A 77 -22.59 -6.66 -7.62
C VAL A 77 -21.65 -7.86 -7.47
N ALA A 78 -20.90 -8.22 -8.51
CA ALA A 78 -19.93 -9.32 -8.44
C ALA A 78 -18.80 -9.04 -7.44
N VAL A 79 -18.29 -7.80 -7.38
CA VAL A 79 -17.31 -7.39 -6.36
C VAL A 79 -17.88 -7.58 -4.96
N ARG A 80 -19.07 -7.04 -4.67
CA ARG A 80 -19.71 -7.13 -3.35
C ARG A 80 -19.85 -8.57 -2.85
N ALA A 81 -20.08 -9.52 -3.75
CA ALA A 81 -20.22 -10.93 -3.43
C ALA A 81 -18.91 -11.62 -3.00
N MET A 82 -17.75 -11.09 -3.39
CA MET A 82 -16.43 -11.72 -3.15
C MET A 82 -15.55 -10.93 -2.18
N LEU A 83 -15.83 -9.64 -2.02
CA LEU A 83 -14.97 -8.65 -1.38
C LEU A 83 -14.52 -9.06 0.03
N LEU A 84 -15.45 -9.54 0.86
CA LEU A 84 -15.14 -9.87 2.26
C LEU A 84 -14.24 -11.11 2.38
N ASP A 85 -14.31 -12.04 1.43
CA ASP A 85 -13.58 -13.31 1.52
C ASP A 85 -12.14 -13.19 1.00
N THR A 86 -11.93 -12.35 -0.01
CA THR A 86 -10.67 -12.32 -0.79
C THR A 86 -9.73 -11.18 -0.41
N VAL A 87 -10.25 -10.07 0.10
CA VAL A 87 -9.43 -8.87 0.34
C VAL A 87 -8.53 -9.07 1.56
N ARG A 88 -7.28 -8.61 1.46
CA ARG A 88 -6.29 -8.67 2.54
C ARG A 88 -5.66 -7.29 2.77
N PRO A 89 -5.26 -6.96 4.02
CA PRO A 89 -4.49 -5.74 4.26
C PRO A 89 -3.13 -5.77 3.56
N LEU A 90 -2.72 -4.63 3.02
CA LEU A 90 -1.40 -4.39 2.45
C LEU A 90 -0.41 -3.91 3.54
N PRO A 91 0.92 -3.99 3.29
CA PRO A 91 1.94 -3.63 4.29
C PRO A 91 1.81 -2.23 4.90
N LEU A 92 1.20 -1.28 4.19
CA LEU A 92 0.99 0.08 4.69
C LEU A 92 0.10 0.14 5.94
N ILE A 93 -0.65 -0.94 6.25
CA ILE A 93 -1.42 -1.04 7.48
C ILE A 93 -0.55 -0.96 8.74
N GLU A 94 0.74 -1.32 8.66
CA GLU A 94 1.66 -1.18 9.79
C GLU A 94 1.95 0.29 10.11
N VAL A 95 1.89 1.17 9.11
CA VAL A 95 1.95 2.63 9.34
C VAL A 95 0.68 3.10 10.03
N VAL A 96 -0.50 2.63 9.60
CA VAL A 96 -1.78 2.94 10.26
C VAL A 96 -1.72 2.55 11.74
N LYS A 97 -1.30 1.32 12.05
CA LYS A 97 -1.15 0.85 13.44
C LYS A 97 -0.13 1.67 14.24
N ALA A 98 1.01 2.02 13.65
CA ALA A 98 2.07 2.77 14.33
C ALA A 98 1.67 4.22 14.66
N TRP A 99 0.75 4.81 13.90
CA TRP A 99 0.32 6.21 14.05
C TRP A 99 -1.03 6.38 14.75
N HIS A 100 -1.74 5.27 15.00
CA HIS A 100 -2.98 5.27 15.78
C HIS A 100 -2.77 5.92 17.15
N GLY A 101 -3.68 6.83 17.51
CA GLY A 101 -3.62 7.61 18.76
C GLY A 101 -2.55 8.72 18.79
N ARG A 102 -1.64 8.78 17.80
CA ARG A 102 -0.59 9.82 17.72
C ARG A 102 -1.00 10.99 16.81
N ARG A 103 -1.76 10.69 15.75
CA ARG A 103 -2.31 11.65 14.79
C ARG A 103 -3.70 11.20 14.34
N PRO A 104 -4.61 12.14 14.00
CA PRO A 104 -5.85 11.79 13.33
C PRO A 104 -5.54 11.17 11.96
N MET A 105 -6.30 10.14 11.62
CA MET A 105 -6.18 9.43 10.35
C MET A 105 -7.55 9.28 9.71
N SER A 106 -7.61 9.30 8.38
CA SER A 106 -8.84 9.06 7.63
C SER A 106 -8.58 8.22 6.39
N VAL A 107 -9.65 7.61 5.88
CA VAL A 107 -9.65 6.94 4.57
C VAL A 107 -10.34 7.82 3.55
N GLY A 108 -9.77 7.93 2.36
CA GLY A 108 -10.35 8.63 1.21
C GLY A 108 -10.32 7.76 -0.03
N THR A 109 -11.45 7.12 -0.36
CA THR A 109 -11.55 6.06 -1.38
C THR A 109 -12.50 6.44 -2.53
N GLY A 110 -12.26 5.84 -3.71
CA GLY A 110 -13.18 5.84 -4.85
C GLY A 110 -14.29 4.78 -4.76
N SER A 111 -14.27 3.92 -3.74
CA SER A 111 -15.34 2.96 -3.45
C SER A 111 -16.57 3.63 -2.83
N GLU A 112 -17.72 2.98 -2.92
CA GLU A 112 -18.96 3.42 -2.25
C GLU A 112 -18.86 3.24 -0.73
N SER A 113 -19.56 4.09 0.03
CA SER A 113 -19.46 4.16 1.49
C SER A 113 -19.81 2.86 2.19
N ASP A 114 -20.84 2.15 1.71
CA ASP A 114 -21.29 0.88 2.28
C ASP A 114 -20.23 -0.24 2.12
N ILE A 115 -19.58 -0.32 0.95
CA ILE A 115 -18.48 -1.22 0.63
C ILE A 115 -17.27 -0.92 1.52
N ALA A 116 -16.84 0.34 1.55
CA ALA A 116 -15.66 0.75 2.29
C ALA A 116 -15.81 0.51 3.80
N GLU A 117 -16.96 0.89 4.37
CA GLU A 117 -17.27 0.65 5.78
C GLU A 117 -17.36 -0.84 6.11
N ALA A 118 -17.99 -1.64 5.26
CA ALA A 118 -18.11 -3.08 5.46
C ALA A 118 -16.72 -3.77 5.47
N LEU A 119 -15.85 -3.45 4.51
CA LEU A 119 -14.49 -3.99 4.45
C LEU A 119 -13.66 -3.63 5.67
N LEU A 120 -13.61 -2.35 6.01
CA LEU A 120 -12.82 -1.86 7.13
C LEU A 120 -13.29 -2.47 8.44
N LYS A 121 -14.60 -2.70 8.62
CA LYS A 121 -15.15 -3.40 9.79
C LYS A 121 -14.80 -4.88 9.78
N HIS A 122 -14.98 -5.56 8.66
CA HIS A 122 -14.69 -6.98 8.52
C HIS A 122 -13.23 -7.31 8.84
N LEU A 123 -12.30 -6.46 8.40
CA LEU A 123 -10.87 -6.61 8.66
C LEU A 123 -10.42 -6.07 10.02
N GLY A 124 -11.34 -5.54 10.84
CA GLY A 124 -11.02 -4.94 12.12
C GLY A 124 -10.08 -3.75 12.00
N LEU A 125 -10.25 -2.92 10.97
CA LEU A 125 -9.45 -1.73 10.69
C LEU A 125 -10.21 -0.42 10.90
N ARG A 126 -11.54 -0.46 10.94
CA ARG A 126 -12.38 0.73 11.01
C ARG A 126 -12.05 1.63 12.21
N GLN A 127 -11.64 1.06 13.35
CA GLN A 127 -11.33 1.82 14.57
C GLN A 127 -10.07 2.68 14.47
N TYR A 128 -9.23 2.50 13.44
CA TYR A 128 -8.02 3.30 13.27
C TYR A 128 -8.31 4.70 12.71
N PHE A 129 -9.47 4.89 12.08
CA PHE A 129 -9.76 6.07 11.28
C PHE A 129 -10.86 6.93 11.93
N ALA A 130 -10.59 8.23 12.05
CA ALA A 130 -11.56 9.23 12.48
C ALA A 130 -12.72 9.36 11.48
N ALA A 131 -12.41 9.25 10.19
CA ALA A 131 -13.39 9.38 9.11
C ALA A 131 -13.08 8.45 7.92
N VAL A 132 -14.13 8.09 7.20
CA VAL A 132 -14.06 7.40 5.90
C VAL A 132 -14.84 8.27 4.90
N VAL A 133 -14.16 8.78 3.88
CA VAL A 133 -14.76 9.55 2.78
C VAL A 133 -14.76 8.67 1.54
N ALA A 134 -15.95 8.35 1.06
CA ALA A 134 -16.20 7.48 -0.07
C ALA A 134 -16.63 8.30 -1.30
N ALA A 135 -16.78 7.64 -2.45
CA ALA A 135 -17.15 8.31 -3.70
C ALA A 135 -18.51 9.02 -3.62
N ASP A 136 -19.48 8.44 -2.92
CA ASP A 136 -20.83 8.97 -2.70
C ASP A 136 -20.90 10.12 -1.67
N HIS A 137 -19.78 10.44 -1.00
CA HIS A 137 -19.68 11.58 -0.08
C HIS A 137 -19.23 12.88 -0.76
N VAL A 138 -18.83 12.83 -2.04
CA VAL A 138 -18.26 13.98 -2.75
C VAL A 138 -18.93 14.22 -4.10
N LYS A 139 -18.90 15.47 -4.56
CA LYS A 139 -19.47 15.86 -5.85
C LYS A 139 -18.54 15.56 -7.02
N HIS A 140 -17.25 15.84 -6.88
CA HIS A 140 -16.25 15.56 -7.90
C HIS A 140 -15.31 14.46 -7.42
N HIS A 141 -15.24 13.37 -8.18
CA HIS A 141 -14.35 12.26 -7.88
C HIS A 141 -12.90 12.58 -8.30
N LYS A 142 -11.94 11.78 -7.80
CA LYS A 142 -10.54 11.81 -8.26
C LYS A 142 -10.50 11.85 -9.81
N PRO A 143 -9.70 12.74 -10.43
CA PRO A 143 -8.57 13.50 -9.87
C PRO A 143 -8.90 14.82 -9.16
N ALA A 144 -10.18 15.17 -8.96
CA ALA A 144 -10.53 16.32 -8.14
C ALA A 144 -10.14 16.08 -6.66
N PRO A 145 -9.75 17.13 -5.90
CA PRO A 145 -9.26 16.98 -4.53
C PRO A 145 -10.37 16.79 -3.48
N ASP A 146 -11.65 16.86 -3.86
CA ASP A 146 -12.80 16.89 -2.96
C ASP A 146 -12.75 15.79 -1.88
N THR A 147 -12.40 14.55 -2.25
CA THR A 147 -12.28 13.42 -1.31
C THR A 147 -11.29 13.73 -0.19
N PHE A 148 -10.09 14.20 -0.54
CA PHE A 148 -9.03 14.43 0.44
C PHE A 148 -9.22 15.73 1.22
N LEU A 149 -9.83 16.76 0.61
CA LEU A 149 -10.23 17.97 1.34
C LEU A 149 -11.27 17.64 2.41
N ARG A 150 -12.26 16.81 2.07
CA ARG A 150 -13.27 16.33 3.02
C ARG A 150 -12.67 15.47 4.12
N CYS A 151 -11.68 14.62 3.81
CA CYS A 151 -10.92 13.88 4.80
C CYS A 151 -10.23 14.82 5.81
N ALA A 152 -9.53 15.84 5.32
CA ALA A 152 -8.85 16.82 6.15
C ALA A 152 -9.82 17.60 7.06
N GLU A 153 -10.94 18.06 6.49
CA GLU A 153 -12.02 18.73 7.21
C GLU A 153 -12.55 17.87 8.37
N LEU A 154 -12.88 16.60 8.11
CA LEU A 154 -13.43 15.69 9.12
C LEU A 154 -12.40 15.30 10.19
N MET A 155 -11.11 15.34 9.88
CA MET A 155 -10.03 15.20 10.87
C MET A 155 -9.80 16.48 11.69
N GLY A 156 -10.36 17.62 11.29
CA GLY A 156 -10.06 18.92 11.88
C GLY A 156 -8.64 19.41 11.62
N VAL A 157 -8.04 19.00 10.49
CA VAL A 157 -6.65 19.32 10.12
C VAL A 157 -6.64 20.18 8.86
N ALA A 158 -5.80 21.21 8.83
CA ALA A 158 -5.61 22.02 7.62
C ALA A 158 -5.07 21.13 6.48
N PRO A 159 -5.63 21.19 5.25
CA PRO A 159 -5.19 20.33 4.15
C PRO A 159 -3.67 20.36 3.90
N GLU A 160 -3.03 21.52 4.04
CA GLU A 160 -1.58 21.70 3.84
C GLU A 160 -0.71 20.97 4.89
N LYS A 161 -1.33 20.53 5.99
CA LYS A 161 -0.69 19.77 7.06
C LYS A 161 -0.99 18.27 6.97
N CYS A 162 -1.72 17.85 5.96
CA CYS A 162 -1.99 16.44 5.71
C CYS A 162 -0.92 15.82 4.79
N VAL A 163 -0.77 14.50 4.91
CA VAL A 163 -0.11 13.66 3.91
C VAL A 163 -1.12 12.64 3.39
N VAL A 164 -1.14 12.46 2.07
CA VAL A 164 -1.99 11.48 1.39
C VAL A 164 -1.12 10.32 0.91
N PHE A 165 -1.56 9.10 1.16
CA PHE A 165 -0.98 7.86 0.64
C PHE A 165 -1.88 7.30 -0.47
N GLU A 166 -1.30 7.04 -1.64
CA GLU A 166 -2.00 6.64 -2.87
C GLU A 166 -1.05 5.88 -3.82
N ASP A 167 -1.62 4.97 -4.62
CA ASP A 167 -0.97 4.09 -5.60
C ASP A 167 -1.38 4.34 -7.08
N ALA A 168 -2.49 5.03 -7.33
CA ALA A 168 -3.07 5.31 -8.65
C ALA A 168 -2.95 6.78 -9.08
N ASP A 169 -2.68 7.02 -10.36
CA ASP A 169 -2.41 8.34 -10.94
C ASP A 169 -3.49 9.40 -10.64
N PHE A 170 -4.77 9.04 -10.73
CA PHE A 170 -5.85 9.98 -10.41
C PHE A 170 -5.86 10.37 -8.94
N GLY A 171 -5.54 9.46 -8.04
CA GLY A 171 -5.41 9.78 -6.63
C GLY A 171 -4.18 10.62 -6.33
N LEU A 172 -3.06 10.40 -7.02
CA LEU A 172 -1.89 11.26 -6.94
C LEU A 172 -2.19 12.68 -7.36
N GLN A 173 -2.92 12.84 -8.47
CA GLN A 173 -3.38 14.15 -8.94
C GLN A 173 -4.31 14.83 -7.92
N ALA A 174 -5.27 14.10 -7.37
CA ALA A 174 -6.16 14.62 -6.34
C ALA A 174 -5.40 15.04 -5.07
N GLY A 175 -4.44 14.22 -4.63
CA GLY A 175 -3.61 14.50 -3.46
C GLY A 175 -2.72 15.73 -3.66
N ALA A 176 -2.14 15.90 -4.86
CA ALA A 176 -1.36 17.08 -5.21
C ALA A 176 -2.19 18.37 -5.27
N GLN A 177 -3.48 18.27 -5.59
CA GLN A 177 -4.42 19.39 -5.63
C GLN A 177 -5.06 19.69 -4.27
N CYS A 178 -4.85 18.85 -3.25
CA CYS A 178 -5.48 18.94 -1.93
C CYS A 178 -4.90 20.07 -1.06
N GLY A 179 -4.80 21.30 -1.58
CA GLY A 179 -4.24 22.49 -0.90
C GLY A 179 -2.81 22.79 -1.32
N ASN A 180 -2.44 24.09 -1.34
CA ASN A 180 -1.14 24.61 -1.85
C ASN A 180 0.10 24.17 -1.02
N GLY A 181 -0.06 23.25 -0.06
CA GLY A 181 1.01 22.62 0.71
C GLY A 181 0.80 21.13 1.00
N CYS A 182 -0.35 20.55 0.60
CA CYS A 182 -0.59 19.13 0.77
C CYS A 182 0.20 18.41 -0.31
N ARG A 183 1.31 17.80 0.08
CA ARG A 183 2.06 16.95 -0.83
C ARG A 183 1.32 15.63 -0.90
N GLY A 184 0.50 15.44 -1.93
CA GLY A 184 0.15 14.11 -2.41
C GLY A 184 1.45 13.33 -2.57
N ARG A 185 1.68 12.33 -1.73
CA ARG A 185 2.87 11.50 -1.84
C ARG A 185 2.42 10.26 -2.57
N ALA A 186 2.86 10.15 -3.82
CA ALA A 186 2.85 8.87 -4.48
C ALA A 186 3.65 7.88 -3.67
N LEU A 187 3.00 6.84 -3.20
CA LEU A 187 3.67 5.58 -3.00
C LEU A 187 3.62 4.88 -4.35
N THR A 188 4.40 5.39 -5.32
CA THR A 188 4.88 4.48 -6.35
C THR A 188 5.62 3.37 -5.59
N VAL A 189 5.53 2.14 -6.08
CA VAL A 189 6.29 0.97 -5.58
C VAL A 189 7.80 1.14 -5.86
N SER A 190 8.31 2.37 -5.79
CA SER A 190 9.67 2.77 -6.04
C SER A 190 10.08 3.89 -5.09
N ASP A 191 9.78 3.76 -3.81
CA ASP A 191 10.59 4.45 -2.82
C ASP A 191 11.53 3.41 -2.24
N THR A 192 12.81 3.63 -2.49
CA THR A 192 14.00 3.08 -1.83
C THR A 192 13.82 2.71 -0.36
N LEU A 193 12.81 3.25 0.34
CA LEU A 193 12.38 2.88 1.68
C LEU A 193 11.77 1.47 1.83
N SER A 194 11.07 0.93 0.83
CA SER A 194 10.57 -0.45 0.86
C SER A 194 11.69 -1.45 0.59
N LEU A 195 12.61 -1.09 -0.32
CA LEU A 195 13.86 -1.82 -0.52
C LEU A 195 14.81 -1.68 0.67
N LEU A 196 14.83 -0.53 1.34
CA LEU A 196 15.58 -0.31 2.57
C LEU A 196 14.94 -1.04 3.75
N SER A 197 13.61 -1.09 3.83
CA SER A 197 12.83 -1.86 4.80
C SER A 197 13.12 -3.35 4.65
N LEU A 198 13.06 -3.85 3.41
CA LEU A 198 13.44 -5.21 3.05
C LEU A 198 14.92 -5.47 3.35
N PHE A 199 15.82 -4.56 2.96
CA PHE A 199 17.24 -4.63 3.27
C PHE A 199 17.49 -4.64 4.77
N THR A 200 16.83 -3.79 5.56
CA THR A 200 16.94 -3.75 7.02
C THR A 200 16.35 -5.01 7.65
N SER A 201 15.25 -5.54 7.11
CA SER A 201 14.66 -6.79 7.56
C SER A 201 15.58 -7.97 7.28
N SER A 202 16.17 -8.05 6.08
CA SER A 202 17.15 -9.08 5.70
C SER A 202 18.49 -8.93 6.45
N PHE A 203 18.93 -7.69 6.69
CA PHE A 203 20.14 -7.36 7.45
C PHE A 203 19.97 -7.71 8.94
N LEU A 204 18.84 -7.36 9.57
CA LEU A 204 18.52 -7.77 10.94
C LEU A 204 18.37 -9.29 11.05
N SER A 205 17.72 -9.94 10.07
CA SER A 205 17.66 -11.40 9.96
C SER A 205 19.05 -12.03 9.97
N ALA A 206 19.97 -11.56 9.12
CA ALA A 206 21.34 -12.06 9.05
C ALA A 206 22.20 -11.75 10.29
N THR A 207 21.82 -10.74 11.07
CA THR A 207 22.54 -10.32 12.28
C THR A 207 22.04 -11.03 13.55
N LEU A 208 20.77 -11.48 13.58
CA LEU A 208 20.13 -11.99 14.80
C LEU A 208 19.62 -13.44 14.71
N LEU A 209 19.26 -13.96 13.53
CA LEU A 209 18.68 -15.31 13.36
C LEU A 209 19.07 -15.95 12.01
N PRO A 210 20.01 -16.91 11.96
CA PRO A 210 20.38 -17.57 10.70
C PRO A 210 19.19 -18.31 10.05
N GLY A 211 18.98 -18.11 8.73
CA GLY A 211 18.06 -18.90 7.90
C GLY A 211 16.72 -18.25 7.48
N SER A 212 16.59 -16.92 7.53
CA SER A 212 15.32 -16.21 7.22
C SER A 212 15.38 -15.32 5.96
N SER A 213 16.54 -15.06 5.38
CA SER A 213 16.65 -14.22 4.18
C SER A 213 16.25 -14.97 2.90
N GLU A 214 16.42 -16.29 2.88
CA GLU A 214 16.00 -17.16 1.78
C GLU A 214 14.47 -17.23 1.68
N ALA A 215 13.76 -17.30 2.80
CA ALA A 215 12.30 -17.34 2.83
C ALA A 215 11.68 -16.04 2.30
N VAL A 216 12.27 -14.90 2.65
CA VAL A 216 11.84 -13.58 2.18
C VAL A 216 12.16 -13.40 0.69
N LEU A 217 13.34 -13.82 0.23
CA LEU A 217 13.69 -13.79 -1.18
C LEU A 217 12.75 -14.67 -2.01
N VAL A 218 12.44 -15.88 -1.54
CA VAL A 218 11.49 -16.79 -2.19
C VAL A 218 10.08 -16.17 -2.21
N ALA A 219 9.61 -15.57 -1.12
CA ALA A 219 8.32 -14.90 -1.08
C ALA A 219 8.22 -13.76 -2.11
N LEU A 220 9.27 -12.96 -2.28
CA LEU A 220 9.30 -11.85 -3.23
C LEU A 220 9.42 -12.30 -4.68
N LEU A 221 10.15 -13.39 -4.93
CA LEU A 221 10.21 -14.01 -6.25
C LEU A 221 8.86 -14.61 -6.65
N VAL A 222 8.19 -15.28 -5.72
CA VAL A 222 6.83 -15.82 -5.92
C VAL A 222 5.81 -14.69 -6.10
N ALA A 223 5.96 -13.56 -5.40
CA ALA A 223 5.10 -12.39 -5.51
C ALA A 223 5.42 -11.49 -6.72
N GLY A 224 6.38 -11.85 -7.58
CA GLY A 224 6.73 -11.09 -8.79
C GLY A 224 7.20 -9.66 -8.51
N SER A 225 7.73 -9.38 -7.32
CA SER A 225 7.94 -8.02 -6.80
C SER A 225 9.14 -7.27 -7.42
N GLY A 226 9.65 -7.71 -8.58
CA GLY A 226 10.72 -7.06 -9.33
C GLY A 226 11.57 -8.02 -10.16
N PRO A 227 12.54 -7.50 -10.95
CA PRO A 227 13.44 -8.33 -11.74
C PRO A 227 14.27 -9.25 -10.83
N VAL A 228 14.30 -10.55 -11.14
CA VAL A 228 15.00 -11.59 -10.37
C VAL A 228 16.46 -11.20 -10.10
N SER A 229 17.15 -10.64 -11.10
CA SER A 229 18.54 -10.20 -10.98
C SER A 229 18.74 -9.11 -9.92
N VAL A 230 17.80 -8.17 -9.82
CA VAL A 230 17.85 -7.07 -8.84
C VAL A 230 17.60 -7.58 -7.43
N LEU A 231 16.63 -8.48 -7.24
CA LEU A 231 16.32 -9.08 -5.95
C LEU A 231 17.51 -9.89 -5.40
N VAL A 232 18.16 -10.67 -6.27
CA VAL A 232 19.35 -11.47 -5.91
C VAL A 232 20.54 -10.58 -5.53
N ILE A 233 20.79 -9.50 -6.27
CA ILE A 233 21.87 -8.54 -5.97
C ILE A 233 21.65 -7.90 -4.60
N ILE A 234 20.43 -7.44 -4.32
CA ILE A 234 20.08 -6.78 -3.05
C ILE A 234 20.23 -7.74 -1.88
N ALA A 235 19.75 -8.97 -2.01
CA ALA A 235 19.90 -10.01 -0.98
C ALA A 235 21.39 -10.32 -0.70
N THR A 236 22.21 -10.40 -1.74
CA THR A 236 23.66 -10.68 -1.63
C THR A 236 24.40 -9.55 -0.90
N ILE A 237 24.06 -8.29 -1.21
CA ILE A 237 24.66 -7.12 -0.54
C ILE A 237 24.25 -7.09 0.94
N GLY A 238 22.98 -7.34 1.24
CA GLY A 238 22.47 -7.41 2.61
C GLY A 238 23.16 -8.48 3.47
N ASN A 239 23.28 -9.70 2.94
CA ASN A 239 23.97 -10.80 3.60
C ASN A 239 25.46 -10.49 3.83
N SER A 240 26.13 -9.88 2.84
CA SER A 240 27.55 -9.55 2.93
C SER A 240 27.83 -8.47 3.99
N LEU A 241 26.98 -7.43 4.04
CA LEU A 241 27.10 -6.36 5.04
C LEU A 241 26.75 -6.84 6.45
N GLY A 242 25.74 -7.70 6.60
CA GLY A 242 25.40 -8.34 7.88
C GLY A 242 26.54 -9.20 8.40
N GLY A 243 27.15 -10.01 7.52
CA GLY A 243 28.32 -10.82 7.85
C GLY A 243 29.52 -9.99 8.32
N MET A 244 29.84 -8.89 7.65
CA MET A 244 30.90 -7.97 8.08
C MET A 244 30.61 -7.32 9.43
N THR A 245 29.35 -6.98 9.71
CA THR A 245 28.93 -6.40 10.98
C THR A 245 29.13 -7.39 12.14
N ASN A 246 28.79 -8.67 11.93
CA ASN A 246 29.04 -9.73 12.91
C ASN A 246 30.54 -9.92 13.19
N VAL A 247 31.39 -9.85 12.16
CA VAL A 247 32.85 -9.91 12.32
C VAL A 247 33.37 -8.73 13.13
N ILE A 248 32.89 -7.51 12.86
CA ILE A 248 33.27 -6.29 13.58
C ILE A 248 32.81 -6.36 15.06
N LEU A 249 31.56 -6.76 15.32
CA LEU A 249 31.03 -6.94 16.67
C LEU A 249 31.78 -8.02 17.46
N GLY A 250 32.12 -9.13 16.80
CA GLY A 250 32.94 -10.19 17.39
C GLY A 250 34.37 -9.72 17.73
N ALA A 251 35.00 -8.94 16.85
CA ALA A 251 36.30 -8.34 17.09
C ALA A 251 36.27 -7.30 18.23
N PHE A 252 35.22 -6.48 18.29
CA PHE A 252 35.02 -5.48 19.34
C PHE A 252 34.77 -6.14 20.71
N SER A 253 33.93 -7.18 20.75
CA SER A 253 33.66 -7.94 21.97
C SER A 253 34.91 -8.64 22.51
N ARG A 254 35.76 -9.21 21.65
CA ARG A 254 37.08 -9.76 22.04
C ARG A 254 38.01 -8.68 22.59
N SER A 255 38.03 -7.49 21.99
CA SER A 255 38.84 -6.35 22.45
C SER A 255 38.41 -5.86 23.84
N VAL A 256 37.11 -5.76 24.08
CA VAL A 256 36.53 -5.37 25.39
C VAL A 256 36.81 -6.45 26.45
N TYR A 257 36.61 -7.73 26.13
CA TYR A 257 36.93 -8.84 27.03
C TYR A 257 38.42 -8.87 27.42
N ASN A 258 39.32 -8.68 26.46
CA ASN A 258 40.76 -8.64 26.70
C ASN A 258 41.22 -7.43 27.53
N ARG A 259 40.49 -6.29 27.47
CA ARG A 259 40.75 -5.13 28.35
C ARG A 259 40.23 -5.36 29.77
N ALA A 260 39.09 -6.00 29.93
CA ALA A 260 38.53 -6.35 31.24
C ALA A 260 39.35 -7.41 31.99
N GLY A 261 39.98 -8.35 31.27
CA GLY A 261 40.81 -9.42 31.86
C GLY A 261 42.21 -8.98 32.35
N ARG A 262 42.72 -7.82 31.93
CA ARG A 262 44.06 -7.33 32.34
C ARG A 262 44.08 -6.53 33.65
N GLY A 263 42.92 -6.26 34.27
CA GLY A 263 42.79 -5.47 35.49
C GLY A 263 42.86 -6.25 36.82
N LYS A 264 43.02 -7.58 36.80
CA LYS A 264 43.16 -8.41 38.01
C LYS A 264 44.45 -9.21 37.97
N ARG A 265 45.58 -8.60 38.36
CA ARG A 265 46.71 -9.35 38.92
C ARG A 265 46.59 -9.29 40.44
N PRO A 266 46.54 -10.41 41.17
CA PRO A 266 46.66 -10.38 42.62
C PRO A 266 48.10 -10.00 42.98
N THR A 267 48.26 -8.96 43.78
CA THR A 267 49.49 -8.72 44.54
C THR A 267 49.52 -9.73 45.67
N GLY A 268 50.34 -10.76 45.52
CA GLY A 268 50.72 -11.72 46.55
C GLY A 268 52.20 -12.00 46.42
#